data_AF-A0A0D8IBS4-F1
#
_entry.id   AF-A0A0D8IBS4-F1
#
_cell.length_a   1.000
_cell.length_b   1.000
_cell.length_c   1.000
_cell.angle_alpha   90.00
_cell.angle_beta   90.00
_cell.angle_gamma   90.00
#
_symmetry.space_group_name_H-M   'P 1'
#
loop_
_entity.id
_entity.type
_entity.pdbx_description
1 polymer ?
#
loop_
_entity_poly.entity_id
_entity_poly.type
_entity_poly.pdbx_seq_one_letter_code
_entity_poly.pdbx_strand_id
1 'polypeptide(L)'
;MKEHHHPQQKKIINRMSRVIGHAEAIKRMYAEGKECSEILIQIAAVKSALNNIGKLILEDHINHCIIEAVENKDHQVLEKLNDAIDKFIK
;
A
#
# COMPACT_ATOMS: atom_id res chain seq x y z
N MET A 1 -3.46 -17.04 14.83
CA MET A 1 -3.32 -15.79 14.04
C MET A 1 -3.97 -14.70 14.88
N LYS A 2 -3.21 -13.73 15.43
CA LYS A 2 -3.85 -12.62 16.16
C LYS A 2 -4.64 -11.81 15.12
N GLU A 3 -5.94 -11.66 15.32
CA GLU A 3 -6.75 -10.75 14.50
C GLU A 3 -6.31 -9.32 14.82
N HIS A 4 -5.52 -8.72 13.92
CA HIS A 4 -5.20 -7.31 14.01
C HIS A 4 -6.38 -6.51 13.42
N HIS A 5 -7.19 -5.92 14.29
CA HIS A 5 -8.26 -5.03 13.85
C HIS A 5 -7.66 -3.67 13.51
N HIS A 6 -7.70 -3.33 12.22
CA HIS A 6 -7.13 -2.12 11.67
C HIS A 6 -8.27 -1.14 11.36
N PRO A 7 -8.40 0.01 12.06
CA PRO A 7 -9.51 0.95 11.84
C PRO A 7 -9.60 1.43 10.39
N GLN A 8 -8.47 1.48 9.69
CA GLN A 8 -8.42 1.90 8.28
C GLN A 8 -8.66 0.77 7.27
N GLN A 9 -8.86 -0.49 7.70
CA GLN A 9 -8.92 -1.66 6.82
C GLN A 9 -9.92 -1.49 5.67
N LYS A 10 -11.17 -1.10 5.97
CA LYS A 10 -12.20 -0.90 4.94
C LYS A 10 -11.81 0.20 3.94
N LYS A 11 -11.21 1.29 4.42
CA LYS A 11 -10.75 2.42 3.59
C LYS A 11 -9.61 1.99 2.67
N ILE A 12 -8.67 1.20 3.19
CA ILE A 12 -7.54 0.64 2.43
C ILE A 12 -8.03 -0.33 1.35
N ILE A 13 -8.91 -1.27 1.70
CA ILE A 13 -9.52 -2.21 0.74
C ILE A 13 -10.22 -1.45 -0.39
N ASN A 14 -11.04 -0.45 -0.07
CA ASN A 14 -11.73 0.36 -1.09
C ASN A 14 -10.76 1.11 -2.02
N ARG A 15 -9.60 1.55 -1.52
CA ARG A 15 -8.56 2.18 -2.35
C ARG A 15 -7.89 1.16 -3.25
N MET A 16 -7.61 -0.03 -2.73
CA MET A 16 -7.03 -1.14 -3.51
C MET A 16 -7.95 -1.56 -4.66
N SER A 17 -9.27 -1.68 -4.42
CA SER A 17 -10.24 -2.00 -5.48
C SER A 17 -10.23 -0.97 -6.62
N ARG A 18 -10.03 0.33 -6.32
CA ARG A 18 -9.89 1.37 -7.35
C ARG A 18 -8.61 1.21 -8.14
N VAL A 19 -7.49 0.93 -7.48
CA VAL A 19 -6.20 0.67 -8.14
C VAL A 19 -6.29 -0.52 -9.10
N ILE A 20 -6.95 -1.60 -8.69
CA ILE A 20 -7.18 -2.77 -9.55
C ILE A 20 -7.99 -2.37 -10.79
N GLY A 21 -9.07 -1.60 -10.63
CA GLY A 21 -9.86 -1.08 -11.74
C GLY A 21 -9.05 -0.22 -12.71
N HIS A 22 -8.15 0.62 -12.20
CA HIS A 22 -7.24 1.43 -13.02
C HIS A 22 -6.21 0.57 -13.76
N ALA A 23 -5.63 -0.44 -13.10
CA ALA A 23 -4.70 -1.36 -13.74
C ALA A 23 -5.36 -2.14 -14.89
N GLU A 24 -6.62 -2.58 -14.70
CA GLU A 24 -7.41 -3.19 -15.76
C GLU A 24 -7.70 -2.23 -16.92
N ALA A 25 -7.92 -0.94 -16.63
CA ALA A 25 -8.08 0.07 -17.68
C ALA A 25 -6.80 0.26 -18.49
N ILE A 26 -5.64 0.31 -17.84
CA ILE A 26 -4.32 0.40 -18.50
C ILE A 26 -4.10 -0.80 -19.43
N LYS A 27 -4.44 -2.02 -18.97
CA LYS A 27 -4.38 -3.23 -19.81
C LYS A 27 -5.21 -3.09 -21.09
N ARG A 28 -6.44 -2.56 -20.97
CA ARG A 28 -7.30 -2.28 -22.14
C ARG A 28 -6.72 -1.21 -23.06
N MET A 29 -6.21 -0.11 -22.51
CA MET A 29 -5.56 0.95 -23.29
C MET A 29 -4.42 0.40 -24.15
N TYR A 30 -3.60 -0.48 -23.59
CA TYR A 30 -2.52 -1.13 -24.34
C TYR A 30 -3.06 -2.06 -25.43
N ALA A 31 -4.07 -2.87 -25.12
CA ALA A 31 -4.71 -3.77 -26.09
C ALA A 31 -5.41 -3.01 -27.25
N GLU A 32 -5.93 -1.82 -26.97
CA GLU A 32 -6.57 -0.93 -27.96
C GLU A 32 -5.55 -0.09 -28.77
N GLY A 33 -4.25 -0.23 -28.48
CA GLY A 33 -3.20 0.53 -29.19
C GLY A 33 -3.19 2.02 -28.87
N LYS A 34 -3.56 2.41 -27.65
CA LYS A 34 -3.46 3.82 -27.19
C LYS A 34 -2.00 4.28 -27.14
N GLU A 35 -1.81 5.60 -27.22
CA GLU A 35 -0.50 6.24 -27.19
C GLU A 35 0.31 5.83 -25.95
N CYS A 36 1.58 5.49 -26.18
CA CYS A 36 2.48 5.03 -25.11
C CYS A 36 2.65 6.08 -24.00
N SER A 37 2.65 7.37 -24.35
CA SER A 37 2.75 8.47 -23.39
C SER A 37 1.56 8.52 -22.43
N GLU A 38 0.33 8.31 -22.94
CA GLU A 38 -0.88 8.25 -22.12
C GLU A 38 -0.87 7.06 -21.17
N ILE A 39 -0.43 5.89 -21.66
CA ILE A 39 -0.28 4.67 -20.85
C ILE A 39 0.71 4.90 -19.70
N LEU A 40 1.87 5.52 -19.99
CA LEU A 40 2.87 5.84 -18.97
C LEU A 40 2.33 6.80 -17.89
N ILE A 41 1.51 7.79 -18.28
CA ILE A 41 0.84 8.69 -17.33
C ILE A 41 -0.12 7.92 -16.41
N GLN A 42 -0.91 6.99 -16.96
CA GLN A 42 -1.81 6.18 -16.14
C GLN A 42 -1.06 5.22 -15.20
N ILE A 43 0.05 4.63 -15.66
CA ILE A 43 0.92 3.82 -14.80
C ILE A 43 1.47 4.67 -13.63
N ALA A 44 1.91 5.91 -13.91
CA ALA A 44 2.38 6.82 -12.87
C ALA A 44 1.27 7.15 -11.84
N ALA A 45 0.02 7.30 -12.30
CA ALA A 45 -1.12 7.50 -11.41
C ALA A 45 -1.38 6.28 -10.51
N VAL A 46 -1.29 5.07 -11.05
CA VAL A 46 -1.39 3.81 -10.27
C VAL A 46 -0.26 3.71 -9.25
N LYS A 47 1.00 3.99 -9.65
CA LYS A 47 2.15 4.00 -8.74
C LYS A 47 1.93 4.99 -7.58
N SER A 48 1.46 6.19 -7.86
CA SER A 48 1.14 7.20 -6.84
C SER A 48 0.03 6.72 -5.89
N ALA A 49 -1.02 6.08 -6.42
CA ALA A 49 -2.09 5.52 -5.60
C ALA A 49 -1.60 4.40 -4.68
N LEU A 50 -0.74 3.50 -5.18
CA LEU A 50 -0.11 2.44 -4.39
C LEU A 50 0.78 3.01 -3.27
N ASN A 51 1.59 4.01 -3.57
CA ASN A 51 2.41 4.70 -2.56
C ASN A 51 1.53 5.31 -1.45
N ASN A 52 0.40 5.92 -1.81
CA ASN A 52 -0.53 6.45 -0.81
C ASN A 52 -1.21 5.36 0.03
N ILE A 53 -1.52 4.20 -0.56
CA ILE A 53 -2.04 3.04 0.19
C ILE A 53 -0.99 2.54 1.18
N GLY A 54 0.26 2.36 0.73
CA GLY A 54 1.35 1.89 1.58
C GLY A 54 1.62 2.83 2.76
N LYS A 55 1.57 4.14 2.55
CA LYS A 55 1.67 5.14 3.64
C LYS A 55 0.58 4.97 4.70
N LEU A 56 -0.68 4.72 4.29
CA LEU A 56 -1.78 4.50 5.23
C LEU A 56 -1.61 3.19 6.02
N ILE A 57 -1.14 2.12 5.36
CA ILE A 57 -0.85 0.85 6.04
C ILE A 57 0.27 1.04 7.05
N LEU A 58 1.34 1.77 6.69
CA LEU A 58 2.46 2.05 7.58
C LEU A 58 2.02 2.87 8.80
N GLU A 59 1.27 3.95 8.59
CA GLU A 59 0.70 4.77 9.67
C GLU A 59 -0.16 3.93 10.62
N ASP A 60 -1.04 3.09 10.06
CA ASP A 60 -1.92 2.22 10.84
C ASP A 60 -1.14 1.14 11.60
N HIS A 61 -0.06 0.60 11.03
CA HIS A 61 0.81 -0.36 11.69
C HIS A 61 1.61 0.27 12.84
N ILE A 62 2.14 1.48 12.65
CA ILE A 62 2.85 2.24 13.70
C ILE A 62 1.90 2.50 14.88
N ASN A 63 0.68 2.97 14.61
CA ASN A 63 -0.25 3.38 15.66
C ASN A 63 -0.83 2.21 16.48
N HIS A 64 -0.82 0.97 15.97
CA HIS A 64 -1.47 -0.15 16.66
C HIS A 64 -0.48 -1.24 17.08
N CYS A 65 0.41 -1.66 16.18
CA CYS A 65 1.29 -2.79 16.46
C CYS A 65 2.59 -2.38 17.15
N ILE A 66 3.10 -1.18 16.85
CA ILE A 66 4.38 -0.72 17.42
C ILE A 66 4.21 -0.18 18.83
N ILE A 67 3.12 0.54 19.10
CA ILE A 67 2.84 1.03 20.46
C ILE A 67 2.77 -0.15 21.44
N GLU A 68 2.02 -1.20 21.10
CA GLU A 68 1.96 -2.41 21.91
C GLU A 68 3.31 -3.13 22.01
N ALA A 69 4.09 -3.19 20.93
CA ALA A 69 5.40 -3.84 20.96
C ALA A 69 6.40 -3.12 21.86
N VAL A 70 6.39 -1.78 21.86
CA VAL A 70 7.23 -0.96 22.74
C VAL A 70 6.86 -1.18 24.21
N GLU A 71 5.57 -1.20 24.54
CA GLU A 71 5.09 -1.49 25.91
C GLU A 71 5.53 -2.89 26.38
N ASN A 72 5.48 -3.86 25.48
CA ASN A 72 5.85 -5.25 25.76
C ASN A 72 7.36 -5.55 25.59
N LYS A 73 8.18 -4.53 25.28
CA LYS A 73 9.63 -4.65 24.98
C LYS A 73 9.95 -5.68 23.87
N ASP A 74 9.04 -5.87 22.93
CA ASP A 74 9.20 -6.82 21.82
C ASP A 74 10.00 -6.17 20.67
N HIS A 75 11.31 -6.39 20.68
CA HIS A 75 12.22 -5.82 19.68
C HIS A 75 12.08 -6.45 18.29
N GLN A 76 11.50 -7.67 18.19
CA GLN A 76 11.34 -8.35 16.89
C GLN A 76 10.33 -7.63 15.99
N VAL A 77 9.33 -6.98 16.58
CA VAL A 77 8.33 -6.22 15.80
C VAL A 77 8.98 -4.96 15.20
N LEU A 78 9.88 -4.30 15.92
CA LEU A 78 10.63 -3.14 15.42
C LEU A 78 11.57 -3.52 14.27
N GLU A 79 12.26 -4.65 14.36
CA GLU A 79 13.11 -5.15 13.27
C GLU A 79 12.29 -5.43 12.00
N LYS A 80 11.14 -6.11 12.15
CA LYS A 80 10.23 -6.39 11.02
C LYS A 80 9.69 -5.12 10.38
N LEU A 81 9.43 -4.07 11.17
CA LEU A 81 9.02 -2.78 10.65
C LEU A 81 10.12 -2.13 9.83
N ASN A 82 11.35 -2.09 10.34
CA ASN A 82 12.49 -1.50 9.62
C ASN A 82 12.71 -2.19 8.27
N ASP A 83 12.67 -3.53 8.25
CA ASP A 83 12.77 -4.33 7.01
C ASP A 83 11.65 -3.99 6.01
N ALA A 84 10.44 -3.73 6.49
CA ALA A 84 9.31 -3.35 5.64
C ALA A 84 9.47 -1.93 5.07
N ILE A 85 9.93 -0.98 5.89
CA ILE A 85 10.20 0.41 5.48
C ILE A 85 11.29 0.46 4.41
N ASP A 86 12.40 -0.27 4.61
CA ASP A 86 13.51 -0.31 3.67
C ASP A 86 13.10 -0.83 2.28
N LYS A 87 12.14 -1.76 2.24
CA LYS A 87 11.57 -2.27 0.99
C LYS A 87 10.56 -1.31 0.37
N PHE A 88 9.86 -0.52 1.18
CA PHE A 88 8.83 0.39 0.72
C PHE A 88 9.38 1.72 0.17
N ILE A 89 10.55 2.16 0.67
CA ILE A 89 11.20 3.41 0.24
C ILE A 89 12.02 3.22 -1.05
N LYS A 90 12.47 1.99 -1.34
CA LYS A 90 13.17 1.65 -2.59
C LYS A 90 12.26 1.77 -3.82
#